data_AF-A0A2S0JWZ7-F1
#
_entry.id   AF-A0A2S0JWZ7-F1
#
_cell.length_a   1.000
_cell.length_b   1.000
_cell.length_c   1.000
_cell.angle_alpha   90.00
_cell.angle_beta   90.00
_cell.angle_gamma   90.00
#
_symmetry.space_group_name_H-M   'P 1'
#
loop_
_entity.id
_entity.type
_entity.pdbx_description
1 polymer ?
#
loop_
_entity_poly.entity_id
_entity_poly.type
_entity_poly.pdbx_seq_one_letter_code
_entity_poly.pdbx_strand_id
1 'polypeptide(L)'
;MNHMTVYLKNKVLTDNLRTTPVFVALFNGDIEVTAASYSRQPGVFASPADGQTSNSADILFPIAAESWGDITHIGILDAKTGGNLLFKSQAEFTKNIDISSQYKIPKNYLIVRLR
;
A
#
# COMPACT_ATOMS: atom_id res chain seq x y z
N MET A 1 -27.75 -0.87 10.07
CA MET A 1 -27.12 0.26 10.79
C MET A 1 -25.89 0.62 9.98
N ASN A 2 -25.91 1.76 9.27
CA ASN A 2 -24.99 2.01 8.13
C ASN A 2 -23.92 3.07 8.42
N HIS A 3 -23.65 3.34 9.71
CA HIS A 3 -22.69 4.35 10.13
C HIS A 3 -21.73 3.77 11.17
N MET A 4 -20.45 3.74 10.85
CA MET A 4 -19.37 3.33 11.75
C MET A 4 -18.89 4.54 12.55
N THR A 5 -18.80 4.41 13.88
CA THR A 5 -18.28 5.50 14.74
C THR A 5 -16.81 5.75 14.50
N VAL A 6 -16.30 6.95 14.79
CA VAL A 6 -14.87 7.28 14.69
C VAL A 6 -14.03 6.30 15.53
N TYR A 7 -14.51 5.95 16.72
CA TYR A 7 -13.88 4.94 17.56
C TYR A 7 -13.69 3.60 16.82
N LEU A 8 -14.76 3.08 16.21
CA LEU A 8 -14.67 1.81 15.50
C LEU A 8 -13.82 1.92 14.23
N LYS A 9 -13.85 3.06 13.51
CA LYS A 9 -12.96 3.31 12.38
C LYS A 9 -11.49 3.24 12.78
N ASN A 10 -11.13 3.94 13.86
CA ASN A 10 -9.75 3.94 14.36
C ASN A 10 -9.32 2.55 14.84
N LYS A 11 -10.23 1.78 15.45
CA LYS A 11 -9.98 0.40 15.85
C LYS A 11 -9.74 -0.50 14.64
N VAL A 12 -10.62 -0.46 13.63
CA VAL A 12 -10.46 -1.25 12.39
C VAL A 12 -9.13 -0.95 11.71
N LEU A 13 -8.76 0.33 11.60
CA LEU A 13 -7.47 0.70 11.02
C LEU A 13 -6.29 0.23 11.87
N THR A 14 -6.39 0.30 13.19
CA THR A 14 -5.33 -0.20 14.09
C THR A 14 -5.15 -1.70 13.94
N ASP A 15 -6.25 -2.45 14.01
CA ASP A 15 -6.24 -3.91 13.95
C ASP A 15 -5.67 -4.37 12.60
N ASN A 16 -6.12 -3.79 11.47
CA ASN A 16 -5.76 -4.28 10.14
C ASN A 16 -4.48 -3.68 9.53
N LEU A 17 -3.95 -2.56 10.05
CA LEU A 17 -2.76 -1.91 9.47
C LEU A 17 -1.59 -1.76 10.46
N ARG A 18 -1.78 -2.05 11.75
CA ARG A 18 -0.74 -1.86 12.78
C ARG A 18 -0.52 -3.08 13.67
N THR A 19 -1.54 -3.87 13.98
CA THR A 19 -1.36 -5.02 14.89
C THR A 19 -0.67 -6.20 14.21
N THR A 20 -0.90 -6.37 12.91
CA THR A 20 -0.22 -7.36 12.07
C THR A 20 0.66 -6.67 11.02
N PRO A 21 1.79 -7.28 10.62
CA PRO A 21 2.57 -6.78 9.50
C PRO A 21 1.71 -6.71 8.24
N VAL A 22 1.78 -5.57 7.55
CA VAL A 22 1.16 -5.39 6.23
C VAL A 22 2.22 -5.01 5.21
N PHE A 23 1.90 -5.25 3.95
CA PHE A 23 2.82 -5.08 2.84
C PHE A 23 2.17 -4.27 1.74
N VAL A 24 2.90 -3.26 1.26
CA VAL A 24 2.50 -2.42 0.15
C VAL A 24 2.94 -3.04 -1.16
N ALA A 25 2.00 -3.19 -2.08
CA ALA A 25 2.20 -3.77 -3.39
C ALA A 25 1.83 -2.79 -4.51
N LEU A 26 2.40 -3.04 -5.70
CA LEU A 26 2.22 -2.24 -6.90
C LEU A 26 1.45 -3.06 -7.92
N PHE A 27 0.56 -2.41 -8.66
CA PHE A 27 -0.37 -3.08 -9.56
C PHE A 27 -0.43 -2.38 -10.92
N ASN A 28 -0.49 -3.21 -11.96
CA ASN A 28 -0.78 -2.83 -13.35
C ASN A 28 -2.26 -3.15 -13.61
N GLY A 29 -3.12 -2.18 -13.30
CA GLY A 29 -4.57 -2.37 -13.28
C GLY A 29 -4.97 -3.27 -12.12
N ASP A 30 -5.43 -4.48 -12.42
CA ASP A 30 -5.87 -5.45 -11.43
C ASP A 30 -4.83 -6.51 -11.06
N ILE A 31 -3.71 -6.55 -11.78
CA ILE A 31 -2.68 -7.56 -11.61
C ILE A 31 -1.52 -6.96 -10.82
N GLU A 32 -1.13 -7.62 -9.73
CA GLU A 32 0.09 -7.26 -8.99
C GLU A 32 1.31 -7.48 -9.88
N VAL A 33 2.33 -6.61 -9.78
CA VAL A 33 3.56 -6.76 -10.56
C VAL A 33 4.18 -8.14 -10.32
N THR A 34 4.44 -8.86 -11.40
CA THR A 34 5.06 -10.19 -11.40
C THR A 34 6.43 -10.14 -12.08
N ALA A 35 7.43 -9.69 -11.34
CA ALA A 35 8.82 -9.64 -11.79
C ALA A 35 9.77 -10.19 -10.70
N ALA A 36 10.92 -10.74 -11.10
CA ALA A 36 11.87 -11.34 -10.17
C ALA A 36 12.53 -10.28 -9.26
N SER A 37 12.80 -9.08 -9.78
CA SER A 37 13.32 -7.95 -8.99
C SER A 37 12.26 -7.26 -8.13
N TYR A 38 10.98 -7.55 -8.34
CA TYR A 38 9.89 -6.94 -7.59
C TYR A 38 9.64 -7.67 -6.26
N SER A 39 9.41 -6.90 -5.20
CA SER A 39 8.89 -7.43 -3.93
C SER A 39 8.03 -6.40 -3.20
N ARG A 40 6.97 -6.88 -2.52
CA ARG A 40 6.17 -6.03 -1.63
C ARG A 40 7.03 -5.47 -0.51
N GLN A 41 6.76 -4.24 -0.12
CA GLN A 41 7.51 -3.55 0.93
C GLN A 41 6.71 -3.49 2.23
N PRO A 42 7.34 -3.60 3.41
CA PRO A 42 6.63 -3.42 4.68
C PRO A 42 5.92 -2.06 4.73
N GLY A 43 4.63 -2.07 5.04
CA GLY A 43 3.84 -0.87 5.30
C GLY A 43 3.80 -0.59 6.80
N VAL A 44 4.37 0.54 7.22
CA VAL A 44 4.27 1.02 8.61
C VAL A 44 3.37 2.25 8.63
N PHE A 45 2.33 2.22 9.45
CA PHE A 45 1.30 3.26 9.51
C PHE A 45 1.30 3.98 10.86
N ALA A 46 1.00 5.28 10.82
CA ALA A 46 0.81 6.10 12.00
C ALA A 46 -0.43 5.66 12.81
N SER A 47 -0.51 6.11 14.07
CA SER A 47 -1.72 5.89 14.86
C SER A 47 -2.93 6.53 14.17
N PRO A 48 -4.04 5.80 13.92
CA PRO A 48 -5.20 6.37 13.27
C PRO A 48 -5.86 7.46 14.11
N ALA A 49 -6.36 8.49 13.44
CA ALA A 49 -7.20 9.55 13.99
C ALA A 49 -8.31 9.89 13.00
N ASP A 50 -9.50 10.23 13.50
CA ASP A 50 -10.67 10.60 12.68
C ASP A 50 -11.00 9.63 11.53
N GLY A 51 -10.77 8.33 11.76
CA GLY A 51 -11.00 7.27 10.79
C GLY A 51 -10.03 7.26 9.61
N GLN A 52 -8.83 7.82 9.80
CA GLN A 52 -7.77 7.90 8.80
C GLN A 52 -6.40 7.55 9.39
N THR A 53 -5.52 6.99 8.57
CA THR A 53 -4.07 6.88 8.85
C THR A 53 -3.25 7.05 7.58
N SER A 54 -1.94 7.24 7.72
CA SER A 54 -0.98 7.31 6.63
C SER A 54 0.29 6.53 6.95
N ASN A 55 1.06 6.18 5.91
CA ASN A 55 2.39 5.59 6.09
C ASN A 55 3.31 6.53 6.87
N SER A 56 3.99 6.02 7.90
CA SER A 56 4.81 6.82 8.83
C SER A 56 6.25 7.01 8.38
N ALA A 57 6.68 6.33 7.31
CA ALA A 57 8.00 6.40 6.72
C ALA A 57 7.92 6.25 5.19
N ASP A 58 8.99 6.61 4.51
CA ASP A 58 9.15 6.34 3.08
C ASP A 58 9.14 4.83 2.82
N ILE A 59 8.47 4.42 1.75
CA ILE A 59 8.44 3.04 1.28
C ILE A 59 9.21 2.99 -0.03
N LEU A 60 10.35 2.29 -0.01
CA LEU A 60 11.28 2.17 -1.14
C LEU A 60 11.19 0.76 -1.71
N PHE A 61 10.77 0.65 -2.96
CA PHE A 61 10.81 -0.64 -3.68
C PHE A 61 12.24 -0.94 -4.15
N PRO A 62 12.57 -2.18 -4.52
CA PRO A 62 13.86 -2.49 -5.11
C PRO A 62 14.10 -1.69 -6.40
N ILE A 63 15.36 -1.62 -6.84
CA ILE A 63 15.67 -1.14 -8.18
C ILE A 63 15.27 -2.23 -9.16
N ALA A 64 14.50 -1.86 -10.18
CA ALA A 64 13.99 -2.78 -11.17
C ALA A 64 15.14 -3.33 -12.04
N ALA A 65 15.27 -4.67 -12.11
CA ALA A 65 16.19 -5.34 -13.04
C ALA A 65 15.52 -5.68 -14.38
N GLU A 66 14.19 -5.67 -14.40
CA GLU A 66 13.31 -5.87 -15.55
C GLU A 66 12.24 -4.78 -15.57
N SER A 67 11.57 -4.54 -16.71
CA SER A 67 10.44 -3.61 -16.74
C SER A 67 9.28 -4.16 -15.92
N TRP A 68 8.80 -3.37 -14.96
CA TRP A 68 7.59 -3.67 -14.19
C TRP A 68 6.34 -3.07 -14.84
N GLY A 69 6.50 -2.24 -15.88
CA GLY A 69 5.41 -1.60 -16.60
C GLY A 69 4.77 -0.43 -15.85
N ASP A 70 3.52 -0.13 -16.22
CA ASP A 70 2.78 1.04 -15.74
C ASP A 70 2.07 0.77 -14.41
N ILE A 71 2.67 1.30 -13.35
CA ILE A 71 2.09 1.23 -12.01
C ILE A 71 0.93 2.20 -11.92
N THR A 72 -0.29 1.66 -11.88
CA THR A 72 -1.54 2.43 -11.85
C THR A 72 -2.25 2.36 -10.50
N HIS A 73 -1.98 1.33 -9.70
CA HIS A 73 -2.62 1.15 -8.40
C HIS A 73 -1.61 0.72 -7.33
N ILE A 74 -1.95 1.05 -6.08
CA ILE A 74 -1.22 0.65 -4.89
C ILE A 74 -2.17 -0.17 -4.03
N GLY A 75 -1.71 -1.33 -3.57
CA GLY A 75 -2.45 -2.21 -2.66
C GLY A 75 -1.76 -2.39 -1.33
N ILE A 76 -2.53 -2.76 -0.31
CA ILE A 76 -2.04 -3.16 1.02
C ILE A 76 -2.52 -4.58 1.28
N LEU A 77 -1.60 -5.48 1.61
CA LEU A 77 -1.83 -6.91 1.82
C LEU A 77 -1.36 -7.35 3.21
N ASP A 78 -1.95 -8.42 3.73
CA ASP A 78 -1.64 -8.98 5.05
C ASP A 78 -0.39 -9.88 5.09
N ALA A 79 0.22 -10.17 3.93
CA ALA A 79 1.39 -11.05 3.82
C ALA A 79 2.41 -10.54 2.79
N LYS A 80 3.67 -10.96 2.94
CA LYS A 80 4.77 -10.63 2.00
C LYS A 80 4.57 -11.28 0.63
N THR A 81 3.97 -12.45 0.61
CA THR A 81 3.66 -13.27 -0.58
C THR A 81 2.31 -13.95 -0.37
N GLY A 82 1.46 -14.01 -1.39
CA GLY A 82 0.09 -14.51 -1.25
C GLY A 82 -0.76 -13.58 -0.39
N GLY A 83 -1.54 -14.12 0.55
CA GLY A 83 -2.36 -13.34 1.47
C GLY A 83 -3.57 -12.66 0.83
N ASN A 84 -4.24 -11.80 1.61
CA ASN A 84 -5.43 -11.07 1.20
C ASN A 84 -5.13 -9.61 0.91
N LEU A 85 -5.80 -9.06 -0.10
CA LEU A 85 -5.81 -7.63 -0.38
C LEU A 85 -6.79 -6.94 0.59
N LEU A 86 -6.26 -6.03 1.41
CA LEU A 86 -7.04 -5.30 2.42
C LEU A 86 -7.56 -3.97 1.88
N PHE A 87 -6.71 -3.23 1.18
CA PHE A 87 -7.02 -1.94 0.59
C PHE A 87 -6.36 -1.81 -0.78
N LYS A 88 -7.03 -1.13 -1.71
CA LYS A 88 -6.49 -0.78 -3.01
C LYS A 88 -6.97 0.61 -3.40
N SER A 89 -6.08 1.40 -3.97
CA SER A 89 -6.41 2.70 -4.56
C SER A 89 -5.63 2.89 -5.85
N GLN A 90 -6.20 3.69 -6.74
CA GLN A 90 -5.46 4.25 -7.87
C GLN A 90 -4.30 5.11 -7.34
N ALA A 91 -3.14 5.01 -7.98
CA ALA A 91 -2.03 5.93 -7.77
C ALA A 91 -2.40 7.31 -8.35
N GLU A 92 -1.92 8.40 -7.74
CA GLU A 92 -2.20 9.75 -8.22
C GLU A 92 -1.67 9.97 -9.66
N PHE A 93 -0.52 9.36 -9.95
CA PHE A 93 0.07 9.35 -11.28
C PHE A 93 0.48 7.93 -11.64
N THR A 94 0.14 7.53 -12.86
CA THR A 94 0.74 6.34 -13.45
C THR A 94 2.23 6.57 -13.64
N LYS A 95 3.05 5.67 -13.11
CA LYS A 95 4.50 5.68 -13.33
C LYS A 95 4.89 4.39 -14.02
N ASN A 96 5.48 4.52 -15.20
CA ASN A 96 6.20 3.41 -15.81
C ASN A 96 7.49 3.15 -15.03
N ILE A 97 7.77 1.90 -14.68
CA ILE A 97 9.00 1.48 -14.03
C ILE A 97 9.75 0.55 -14.96
N ASP A 98 10.74 1.11 -15.65
CA ASP A 98 11.67 0.37 -16.50
C ASP A 98 12.93 -0.05 -15.75
N ILE A 99 13.78 -0.82 -16.42
CA ILE A 99 15.07 -1.29 -15.90
C ILE A 99 15.87 -0.11 -15.33
N SER A 100 16.50 -0.32 -14.17
CA SER A 100 17.26 0.68 -13.40
C SER A 100 16.42 1.80 -12.78
N SER A 101 15.08 1.75 -12.87
CA SER A 101 14.19 2.66 -12.17
C SER A 101 13.80 2.14 -10.78
N GLN A 102 13.27 3.03 -9.93
CA GLN A 102 12.78 2.68 -8.61
C GLN A 102 11.46 3.40 -8.33
N TYR A 103 10.50 2.69 -7.74
CA TYR A 103 9.27 3.30 -7.23
C TYR A 103 9.45 3.67 -5.76
N LYS A 104 9.06 4.88 -5.39
CA LYS A 104 9.08 5.39 -4.02
C LYS A 104 7.72 5.96 -3.65
N ILE A 105 7.22 5.59 -2.47
CA ILE A 105 6.07 6.23 -1.83
C ILE A 105 6.60 7.07 -0.67
N PRO A 106 6.52 8.40 -0.72
CA PRO A 106 6.95 9.26 0.38
C PRO A 106 6.12 9.02 1.65
N LYS A 107 6.70 9.33 2.81
CA LYS A 107 5.96 9.45 4.08
C LYS A 107 4.71 10.32 3.90
N ASN A 108 3.61 9.94 4.57
CA ASN A 108 2.32 10.61 4.54
C ASN A 108 1.58 10.61 3.19
N TYR A 109 2.08 9.90 2.19
CA TYR A 109 1.47 9.87 0.86
C TYR A 109 0.35 8.82 0.74
N LEU A 110 0.56 7.62 1.31
CA LEU A 110 -0.42 6.55 1.27
C LEU A 110 -1.42 6.73 2.41
N ILE A 111 -2.56 7.35 2.10
CA ILE A 111 -3.63 7.65 3.06
C ILE A 111 -4.74 6.61 2.96
N VAL A 112 -5.08 5.96 4.07
CA VAL A 112 -6.23 5.07 4.20
C VAL A 112 -7.30 5.74 5.05
N ARG A 113 -8.51 5.86 4.52
CA ARG A 113 -9.65 6.52 5.19
C ARG A 113 -10.92 5.68 5.09
N LEU A 114 -11.57 5.47 6.22
CA LEU A 114 -12.87 4.80 6.29
C LEU A 114 -14.01 5.83 6.24
N ARG A 115 -14.89 5.70 5.25
CA ARG A 115 -16.08 6.55 5.12
C ARG A 115 -17.18 6.17 6.11
#